data_AF-W2LT93-F1
#
_entry.id   AF-W2LT93-F1
#
_cell.length_a   1.000
_cell.length_b   1.000
_cell.length_c   1.000
_cell.angle_alpha   90.00
_cell.angle_beta   90.00
_cell.angle_gamma   90.00
#
_symmetry.space_group_name_H-M   'P 1'
#
loop_
_entity.id
_entity.type
_entity.pdbx_description
1 polymer ?
#
loop_
_entity_poly.entity_id
_entity_poly.type
_entity_poly.pdbx_seq_one_letter_code
_entity_poly.pdbx_strand_id
1 'polypeptide(L)'
;MLAGAVFSSAIVLALTSRVEAHGYLEQPKPSWKDKPNVGWITMVDNYWDIGSGGDQIGKFKAMAKEKGMSVKDVVLDMVKDQKCGNTLENGDPQPIPADGKVKWHGNEGGGFTHTGPCEIYLDDKMVLHGDDCEDEFK
;
A
#
# COMPACT_ATOMS: atom_id res chain seq x y z
N MET A 1 9.07 59.39 11.68
CA MET A 1 8.81 58.78 10.36
C MET A 1 8.94 57.27 10.55
N LEU A 2 7.84 56.52 10.52
CA LEU A 2 7.84 55.07 10.70
C LEU A 2 8.27 54.38 9.40
N ALA A 3 9.33 53.57 9.45
CA ALA A 3 9.71 52.69 8.37
C ALA A 3 8.84 51.42 8.43
N GLY A 4 7.96 51.25 7.44
CA GLY A 4 7.15 50.04 7.29
C GLY A 4 7.97 48.92 6.68
N ALA A 5 8.16 47.83 7.42
CA ALA A 5 8.69 46.58 6.88
C ALA A 5 7.55 45.81 6.19
N VAL A 6 7.68 45.60 4.89
CA VAL A 6 6.77 44.76 4.10
C VAL A 6 7.19 43.30 4.30
N PHE A 7 6.37 42.52 5.01
CA PHE A 7 6.53 41.07 5.09
C PHE A 7 5.95 40.43 3.82
N SER A 8 6.80 40.02 2.88
CA SER A 8 6.40 39.15 1.78
C SER A 8 6.16 37.73 2.32
N SER A 9 4.90 37.29 2.33
CA SER A 9 4.56 35.88 2.58
C SER A 9 4.84 35.06 1.32
N ALA A 10 5.85 34.18 1.38
CA ALA A 10 6.04 33.15 0.37
C ALA A 10 5.07 32.00 0.67
N ILE A 11 4.10 31.77 -0.22
CA ILE A 11 3.24 30.59 -0.19
C ILE A 11 4.10 29.41 -0.66
N VAL A 12 4.52 28.55 0.28
CA VAL A 12 5.13 27.27 -0.05
C VAL A 12 4.01 26.34 -0.53
N LEU A 13 3.91 26.17 -1.84
CA LEU A 13 3.04 25.17 -2.45
C LEU A 13 3.64 23.79 -2.13
N ALA A 14 3.12 23.12 -1.11
CA ALA A 14 3.49 21.73 -0.83
C ALA A 14 3.00 20.85 -1.98
N LEU A 15 3.90 20.49 -2.90
CA LEU A 15 3.64 19.43 -3.87
C LEU A 15 3.59 18.10 -3.11
N THR A 16 2.39 17.68 -2.69
CA THR A 16 2.16 16.31 -2.23
C THR A 16 2.36 15.40 -3.44
N SER A 17 3.55 14.84 -3.56
CA SER A 17 3.80 13.80 -4.54
C SER A 17 2.95 12.59 -4.14
N ARG A 18 2.09 12.14 -5.05
CA ARG A 18 1.25 10.97 -4.84
C ARG A 18 2.04 9.78 -5.37
N VAL A 19 2.29 8.80 -4.50
CA VAL A 19 2.75 7.48 -4.92
C VAL A 19 1.50 6.68 -5.26
N GLU A 20 1.44 6.19 -6.49
CA GLU A 20 0.31 5.43 -7.01
C GLU A 20 0.73 3.96 -7.10
N ALA A 21 0.48 3.20 -6.03
CA ALA A 21 0.76 1.78 -6.01
C ALA A 21 -0.34 1.01 -6.75
N HIS A 22 0.05 0.28 -7.80
CA HIS A 22 -0.89 -0.41 -8.67
C HIS A 22 -0.59 -1.90 -8.72
N GLY A 23 -1.59 -2.72 -8.45
CA GLY A 23 -1.50 -4.15 -8.68
C GLY A 23 -2.57 -4.93 -7.95
N TYR A 24 -2.59 -6.24 -8.19
CA TYR A 24 -3.51 -7.14 -7.54
C TYR A 24 -2.97 -8.57 -7.46
N LEU A 25 -3.54 -9.34 -6.54
CA LEU A 25 -3.35 -10.79 -6.45
C LEU A 25 -3.94 -11.49 -7.70
N GLU A 26 -3.11 -12.05 -8.56
CA GLU A 26 -3.53 -12.77 -9.76
C GLU A 26 -3.75 -14.26 -9.51
N GLN A 27 -2.86 -14.89 -8.73
CA GLN A 27 -2.98 -16.29 -8.32
C GLN A 27 -2.73 -16.43 -6.80
N PRO A 28 -3.62 -17.11 -6.04
CA PRO A 28 -4.87 -17.72 -6.49
C PRO A 28 -5.88 -16.69 -7.02
N LYS A 29 -6.73 -17.10 -7.97
CA LYS A 29 -7.60 -16.18 -8.72
C LYS A 29 -8.75 -15.69 -7.83
N PRO A 30 -8.82 -14.40 -7.47
CA PRO A 30 -9.89 -13.91 -6.61
C PRO A 30 -11.20 -13.79 -7.38
N SER A 31 -12.30 -13.71 -6.63
CA SER A 31 -13.60 -13.28 -7.17
C SER A 31 -13.63 -11.75 -7.32
N TRP A 32 -14.00 -11.26 -8.49
CA TRP A 32 -13.98 -9.84 -8.84
C TRP A 32 -15.35 -9.17 -8.67
N LYS A 33 -15.38 -7.89 -8.29
CA LYS A 33 -16.58 -7.05 -8.32
C LYS A 33 -17.11 -6.86 -9.75
N ASP A 34 -16.19 -6.65 -10.69
CA ASP A 34 -16.47 -6.56 -12.14
C ASP A 34 -15.41 -7.36 -12.91
N LYS A 35 -14.19 -6.82 -13.02
CA LYS A 35 -13.05 -7.45 -13.71
C LYS A 35 -11.71 -7.10 -13.04
N PRO A 36 -10.63 -7.84 -13.32
CA PRO A 36 -9.28 -7.47 -12.88
C PRO A 36 -8.93 -6.07 -13.36
N ASN A 37 -8.47 -5.22 -12.44
CA ASN A 37 -8.13 -3.84 -12.72
C ASN A 37 -7.07 -3.36 -11.73
N VAL A 38 -5.95 -2.85 -12.26
CA VAL A 38 -4.84 -2.25 -11.48
C VAL A 38 -5.08 -0.78 -11.12
N GLY A 39 -6.16 -0.17 -11.60
CA GLY A 39 -6.48 1.23 -11.40
C GLY A 39 -6.78 1.60 -9.95
N TRP A 40 -6.82 2.91 -9.72
CA TRP A 40 -6.98 3.53 -8.40
C TRP A 40 -8.17 2.99 -7.59
N ILE A 41 -7.94 2.72 -6.31
CA ILE A 41 -8.96 2.26 -5.34
C ILE A 41 -9.31 3.37 -4.35
N THR A 42 -8.29 3.91 -3.67
CA THR A 42 -8.45 4.92 -2.63
C THR A 42 -7.16 5.69 -2.45
N MET A 43 -7.26 6.92 -1.93
CA MET A 43 -6.13 7.56 -1.28
C MET A 43 -6.05 7.04 0.15
N VAL A 44 -4.84 6.69 0.57
CA VAL A 44 -4.56 6.27 1.95
C VAL A 44 -3.95 7.46 2.67
N ASP A 45 -4.66 7.97 3.67
CA ASP A 45 -4.15 9.04 4.52
C ASP A 45 -3.27 8.43 5.61
N ASN A 46 -1.96 8.61 5.49
CA ASN A 46 -1.02 8.20 6.52
C ASN A 46 -1.31 8.93 7.84
N TYR A 47 -0.94 8.33 8.97
CA TYR A 47 -1.09 8.97 10.28
C TYR A 47 -0.39 10.33 10.40
N TRP A 48 0.67 10.53 9.62
CA TRP A 48 1.37 11.79 9.42
C TRP A 48 2.00 11.82 8.03
N ASP A 49 2.41 13.00 7.57
CA ASP A 49 3.08 13.13 6.29
C ASP A 49 4.44 12.43 6.32
N ILE A 50 4.58 11.44 5.45
CA ILE A 50 5.82 10.70 5.23
C ILE A 50 6.41 10.96 3.84
N GLY A 51 5.82 11.85 3.03
CA GLY A 51 6.22 12.08 1.65
C GLY A 51 6.04 10.84 0.75
N SER A 52 6.55 10.95 -0.48
CA SER A 52 6.37 9.93 -1.54
C SER A 52 7.63 9.15 -1.89
N GLY A 53 8.77 9.46 -1.26
CA GLY A 53 10.06 8.87 -1.62
C GLY A 53 11.02 8.82 -0.44
N GLY A 54 12.16 8.14 -0.64
CA GLY A 54 13.08 7.77 0.42
C GLY A 54 12.75 6.39 0.99
N ASP A 55 13.12 6.13 2.25
CA ASP A 55 12.94 4.84 2.90
C ASP A 55 11.47 4.59 3.31
N GLN A 56 10.64 4.23 2.34
CA GLN A 56 9.22 3.92 2.58
C GLN A 56 9.05 2.74 3.54
N ILE A 57 9.95 1.75 3.48
CA ILE A 57 9.94 0.57 4.35
C ILE A 57 10.12 0.99 5.82
N GLY A 58 11.16 1.77 6.11
CA GLY A 58 11.42 2.28 7.46
C GLY A 58 10.29 3.16 7.99
N LYS A 59 9.64 3.95 7.11
CA LYS A 59 8.50 4.80 7.49
C LYS A 59 7.27 4.00 7.92
N PHE A 60 6.89 2.95 7.18
CA PHE A 60 5.79 2.07 7.58
C PHE A 60 6.11 1.31 8.87
N LYS A 61 7.35 0.83 9.04
CA LYS A 61 7.80 0.20 10.29
C LYS A 61 7.76 1.16 11.49
N ALA A 62 8.15 2.42 11.29
CA ALA A 62 8.07 3.45 12.32
C ALA A 62 6.61 3.72 12.72
N MET A 63 5.70 3.84 11.74
CA MET A 63 4.26 3.97 12.02
C MET A 63 3.73 2.83 12.87
N ALA A 64 4.02 1.58 12.47
CA ALA A 64 3.61 0.38 13.21
C ALA A 64 4.11 0.41 14.65
N LYS A 65 5.40 0.71 14.84
CA LYS A 65 6.02 0.81 16.17
C LYS A 65 5.38 1.89 17.05
N GLU A 66 5.17 3.09 16.52
CA GLU A 66 4.62 4.22 17.29
C GLU A 66 3.15 4.02 17.66
N LYS A 67 2.38 3.35 16.81
CA LYS A 67 0.99 2.98 17.10
C LYS A 67 0.87 1.74 18.00
N GLY A 68 1.96 1.01 18.22
CA GLY A 68 1.93 -0.28 18.93
C GLY A 68 1.13 -1.34 18.17
N MET A 69 1.17 -1.30 16.84
CA MET A 69 0.41 -2.15 15.92
C MET A 69 1.35 -2.93 15.00
N SER A 70 0.83 -3.99 14.36
CA SER A 70 1.54 -4.63 13.25
C SER A 70 1.51 -3.75 11.99
N VAL A 71 2.35 -4.05 10.99
CA VAL A 71 2.30 -3.35 9.69
C VAL A 71 0.96 -3.58 9.00
N LYS A 72 0.45 -4.82 8.98
CA LYS A 72 -0.93 -5.12 8.53
C LYS A 72 -1.96 -4.24 9.21
N ASP A 73 -1.94 -4.16 10.54
CA ASP A 73 -2.99 -3.44 11.27
C ASP A 73 -2.91 -1.93 10.99
N VAL A 74 -1.70 -1.38 10.83
CA VAL A 74 -1.53 0.01 10.38
C VAL A 74 -2.14 0.22 9.00
N VAL A 75 -1.85 -0.66 8.04
CA VAL A 75 -2.42 -0.55 6.68
C VAL A 75 -3.94 -0.66 6.73
N LEU A 76 -4.49 -1.65 7.47
CA LEU A 76 -5.93 -1.88 7.60
C LEU A 76 -6.68 -0.72 8.26
N ASP A 77 -6.06 -0.04 9.24
CA ASP A 77 -6.64 1.16 9.85
C ASP A 77 -6.69 2.32 8.84
N MET A 78 -5.61 2.54 8.08
CA MET A 78 -5.53 3.67 7.14
C MET A 78 -6.39 3.49 5.88
N VAL A 79 -6.55 2.27 5.37
CA VAL A 79 -7.41 1.98 4.20
C VAL A 79 -8.91 1.95 4.53
N LYS A 80 -9.27 1.93 5.83
CA LYS A 80 -10.66 1.96 6.32
C LYS A 80 -11.53 0.88 5.66
N ASP A 81 -12.57 1.26 4.93
CA ASP A 81 -13.51 0.34 4.29
C ASP A 81 -13.01 -0.22 2.94
N GLN A 82 -11.84 0.21 2.45
CA GLN A 82 -11.30 -0.18 1.13
C GLN A 82 -10.34 -1.38 1.23
N LYS A 83 -10.73 -2.40 2.00
CA LYS A 83 -9.84 -3.53 2.37
C LYS A 83 -9.59 -4.55 1.26
N CYS A 84 -10.51 -4.65 0.29
CA CYS A 84 -10.47 -5.68 -0.76
C CYS A 84 -10.27 -5.11 -2.18
N GLY A 85 -10.01 -3.81 -2.33
CA GLY A 85 -9.86 -3.18 -3.66
C GLY A 85 -10.99 -3.56 -4.63
N ASN A 86 -10.62 -4.14 -5.78
CA ASN A 86 -11.56 -4.57 -6.83
C ASN A 86 -12.12 -6.01 -6.64
N THR A 87 -11.77 -6.71 -5.56
CA THR A 87 -12.27 -8.07 -5.27
C THR A 87 -13.50 -8.07 -4.36
N LEU A 88 -14.23 -9.19 -4.33
CA LEU A 88 -15.37 -9.40 -3.43
C LEU A 88 -14.87 -9.73 -2.02
N GLU A 89 -15.44 -9.09 -0.99
CA GLU A 89 -15.14 -9.38 0.42
C GLU A 89 -15.52 -10.83 0.80
N ASN A 90 -16.64 -11.31 0.24
CA ASN A 90 -17.12 -12.68 0.41
C ASN A 90 -16.92 -13.49 -0.89
N GLY A 91 -15.70 -13.50 -1.41
CA GLY A 91 -15.32 -14.30 -2.57
C GLY A 91 -15.28 -15.80 -2.28
N ASP A 92 -15.28 -16.61 -3.34
CA ASP A 92 -15.17 -18.06 -3.20
C ASP A 92 -13.75 -18.45 -2.77
N PRO A 93 -13.59 -19.30 -1.73
CA PRO A 93 -12.28 -19.81 -1.33
C PRO A 93 -11.58 -20.47 -2.52
N GLN A 94 -10.31 -20.12 -2.70
CA GLN A 94 -9.47 -20.70 -3.75
C GLN A 94 -8.55 -21.78 -3.17
N PRO A 95 -8.24 -22.84 -3.93
CA PRO A 95 -7.24 -23.81 -3.51
C PRO A 95 -5.86 -23.14 -3.44
N ILE A 96 -5.01 -23.64 -2.53
CA ILE A 96 -3.60 -23.26 -2.49
C ILE A 96 -2.96 -23.70 -3.82
N PRO A 97 -2.24 -22.81 -4.54
CA PRO A 97 -1.54 -23.17 -5.77
C PRO A 97 -0.61 -24.36 -5.57
N ALA A 98 -0.58 -25.29 -6.53
CA ALA A 98 0.15 -26.55 -6.40
C ALA A 98 1.68 -26.37 -6.28
N ASP A 99 2.22 -25.27 -6.80
CA ASP A 99 3.62 -24.86 -6.66
C ASP A 99 3.90 -24.08 -5.36
N GLY A 100 2.87 -23.85 -4.54
CA GLY A 100 2.95 -23.08 -3.30
C GLY A 100 3.19 -21.58 -3.51
N LYS A 101 3.01 -21.06 -4.73
CA LYS A 101 3.35 -19.67 -5.08
C LYS A 101 2.12 -18.81 -5.28
N VAL A 102 2.23 -17.58 -4.82
CA VAL A 102 1.32 -16.49 -5.17
C VAL A 102 1.87 -15.74 -6.38
N LYS A 103 1.00 -15.30 -7.28
CA LYS A 103 1.37 -14.39 -8.38
C LYS A 103 0.70 -13.05 -8.18
N TRP A 104 1.52 -12.00 -8.26
CA TRP A 104 1.09 -10.62 -8.20
C TRP A 104 1.20 -9.98 -9.58
N HIS A 105 0.18 -9.25 -9.98
CA HIS A 105 0.13 -8.53 -11.24
C HIS A 105 0.21 -7.03 -10.99
N GLY A 106 1.33 -6.42 -11.35
CA GLY A 106 1.54 -4.96 -11.32
C GLY A 106 1.11 -4.28 -12.62
N ASN A 107 1.08 -2.95 -12.62
CA ASN A 107 0.67 -2.13 -13.78
C ASN A 107 1.60 -2.27 -15.00
N GLU A 108 2.86 -2.65 -14.80
CA GLU A 108 3.83 -2.88 -15.88
C GLU A 108 3.82 -4.32 -16.42
N GLY A 109 2.81 -5.11 -16.06
CA GLY A 109 2.65 -6.49 -16.53
C GLY A 109 3.33 -7.56 -15.67
N GLY A 110 3.88 -7.19 -14.52
CA GLY A 110 4.39 -8.15 -13.54
C GLY A 110 4.88 -7.50 -12.24
N GLY A 111 4.81 -8.24 -11.14
CA GLY A 111 5.50 -7.95 -9.90
C GLY A 111 5.02 -6.73 -9.12
N PHE A 112 5.69 -6.46 -8.01
CA PHE A 112 5.52 -5.23 -7.23
C PHE A 112 6.23 -4.08 -7.95
N THR A 113 5.59 -2.92 -8.05
CA THR A 113 6.16 -1.74 -8.75
C THR A 113 6.68 -0.67 -7.79
N HIS A 114 6.60 -0.91 -6.48
CA HIS A 114 7.03 0.02 -5.44
C HIS A 114 7.56 -0.71 -4.21
N THR A 115 8.66 -0.18 -3.68
CA THR A 115 9.28 -0.65 -2.46
C THR A 115 8.31 -0.54 -1.30
N GLY A 116 8.27 -1.58 -0.48
CA GLY A 116 7.41 -1.58 0.69
C GLY A 116 7.21 -2.98 1.26
N PRO A 117 6.77 -3.04 2.53
CA PRO A 117 6.48 -4.31 3.16
C PRO A 117 5.26 -4.95 2.53
N CYS A 118 5.26 -6.29 2.46
CA CYS A 118 4.08 -7.04 2.13
C CYS A 118 3.95 -8.27 3.02
N GLU A 119 2.71 -8.66 3.26
CA GLU A 119 2.38 -9.79 4.10
C GLU A 119 1.25 -10.58 3.42
N ILE A 120 1.31 -11.91 3.47
CA ILE A 120 0.24 -12.79 3.01
C ILE A 120 -0.30 -13.55 4.20
N TYR A 121 -1.62 -13.51 4.35
CA TYR A 121 -2.34 -14.21 5.40
C TYR A 121 -3.25 -15.28 4.78
N LEU A 122 -3.24 -16.46 5.38
CA LEU A 122 -4.31 -17.43 5.24
C LEU A 122 -5.08 -17.43 6.56
N ASP A 123 -6.32 -16.96 6.49
CA ASP A 123 -7.12 -16.63 7.67
C ASP A 123 -6.34 -15.68 8.61
N ASP A 124 -6.14 -16.06 9.87
CA ASP A 124 -5.41 -15.27 10.86
C ASP A 124 -3.91 -15.59 10.91
N LYS A 125 -3.41 -16.47 10.02
CA LYS A 125 -2.03 -16.91 10.01
C LYS A 125 -1.24 -16.22 8.91
N MET A 126 -0.24 -15.43 9.30
CA MET A 126 0.77 -14.93 8.36
C MET A 126 1.60 -16.09 7.82
N VAL A 127 1.64 -16.23 6.49
CA VAL A 127 2.38 -17.30 5.79
C VAL A 127 3.53 -16.77 4.95
N LEU A 128 3.56 -15.46 4.69
CA LEU A 128 4.65 -14.77 4.02
C LEU A 128 4.77 -13.37 4.61
N HIS A 129 6.00 -12.93 4.81
CA HIS A 129 6.39 -11.58 5.19
C HIS A 129 7.61 -11.20 4.36
N GLY A 130 7.58 -10.01 3.76
CA GLY A 130 8.74 -9.37 3.15
C GLY A 130 8.82 -7.92 3.60
N ASP A 131 10.04 -7.45 3.85
CA ASP A 131 10.26 -6.06 4.25
C ASP A 131 10.30 -5.14 3.03
N ASP A 132 10.85 -5.62 1.92
CA ASP A 132 10.80 -4.96 0.61
C ASP A 132 10.41 -5.95 -0.48
N CYS A 133 9.11 -6.08 -0.74
CA CYS A 133 8.62 -7.08 -1.68
C CYS A 133 8.95 -6.78 -3.14
N GLU A 134 9.23 -5.52 -3.50
CA GLU A 134 9.76 -5.18 -4.82
C GLU A 134 11.16 -5.76 -5.00
N ASP A 135 12.01 -5.68 -3.97
CA ASP A 135 13.37 -6.21 -4.06
C ASP A 135 13.42 -7.74 -3.92
N GLU A 136 12.63 -8.29 -2.98
CA GLU A 136 12.64 -9.70 -2.58
C GLU A 136 11.93 -10.63 -3.58
N PHE A 137 10.90 -10.16 -4.31
CA PHE A 137 10.03 -11.00 -5.15
C PHE A 137 9.92 -10.51 -6.61
N LYS A 138 11.05 -10.58 -7.34
CA LYS A 138 11.17 -10.22 -8.77
C LYS A 138 10.83 -11.37 -9.73
#